data_AF-A0A9D9CV82-F1
#
_entry.id   AF-A0A9D9CV82-F1
#
_cell.length_a   1.000
_cell.length_b   1.000
_cell.length_c   1.000
_cell.angle_alpha   90.00
_cell.angle_beta   90.00
_cell.angle_gamma   90.00
#
_symmetry.space_group_name_H-M   'P 1'
#
loop_
_entity.id
_entity.type
_entity.pdbx_description
1 polymer ?
#
loop_
_entity_poly.entity_id
_entity_poly.type
_entity_poly.pdbx_seq_one_letter_code
_entity_poly.pdbx_strand_id
1 'polypeptide(L)'
;MDHFEKYDFPNLPPAWKALETVTIGSLASLYKECTDVISKKNVARSFNIPKYTYLESWLESMRILRNACAHHARLWNKRIQIPSIPDYLPLSWIRNKSSRPEKIYSHLCYIAYIQQTLRVASPLKKQLKDLLNRYPAICTYSMGFTPNWEQEALWL
;
A
#
# COMPACT_ATOMS: atom_id res chain seq x y z
N MET A 1 0.10 -23.08 17.90
CA MET A 1 -0.50 -24.02 18.87
C MET A 1 -0.06 -23.70 20.30
N ASP A 2 1.09 -23.05 20.49
CA ASP A 2 1.74 -22.79 21.79
C ASP A 2 1.04 -21.86 22.80
N HIS A 3 -0.03 -21.14 22.42
CA HIS A 3 -0.73 -20.25 23.36
C HIS A 3 -1.66 -21.01 24.31
N PHE A 4 -2.39 -21.98 23.77
CA PHE A 4 -3.35 -22.81 24.52
C PHE A 4 -2.64 -23.82 25.45
N GLU A 5 -1.35 -24.07 25.25
CA GLU A 5 -0.54 -24.91 26.12
C GLU A 5 0.06 -24.17 27.33
N LYS A 6 0.08 -22.83 27.31
CA LYS A 6 0.77 -22.01 28.32
C LYS A 6 -0.12 -21.03 29.09
N TYR A 7 -1.33 -20.77 28.63
CA TYR A 7 -2.21 -19.75 29.23
C TYR A 7 -3.65 -20.24 29.32
N ASP A 8 -4.18 -20.32 30.54
CA ASP A 8 -5.59 -20.64 30.81
C ASP A 8 -6.52 -19.42 30.70
N PHE A 9 -5.95 -18.20 30.64
CA PHE A 9 -6.71 -16.95 30.49
C PHE A 9 -5.85 -15.82 29.86
N PRO A 10 -6.39 -14.99 28.93
CA PRO A 10 -7.68 -15.14 28.25
C PRO A 10 -7.71 -16.35 27.30
N ASN A 11 -8.91 -16.92 27.10
CA ASN A 11 -9.14 -18.13 26.31
C ASN A 11 -8.85 -17.96 24.79
N LEU A 12 -8.51 -16.74 24.36
CA LEU A 12 -8.09 -16.44 23.00
C LEU A 12 -6.81 -15.61 23.05
N PRO A 13 -5.86 -15.85 22.12
CA PRO A 13 -4.68 -15.02 22.03
C PRO A 13 -5.09 -13.58 21.78
N PRO A 14 -4.35 -12.61 22.33
CA PRO A 14 -4.60 -11.20 22.06
C PRO A 14 -4.51 -10.94 20.55
N ALA A 15 -5.33 -9.99 20.06
CA ALA A 15 -5.50 -9.76 18.63
C ALA A 15 -4.17 -9.58 17.87
N TRP A 16 -3.17 -8.93 18.47
CA TRP A 16 -1.85 -8.76 17.86
C TRP A 16 -1.10 -10.08 17.60
N LYS A 17 -1.21 -11.08 18.48
CA LYS A 17 -0.63 -12.41 18.25
C LYS A 17 -1.38 -13.19 17.17
N ALA A 18 -2.71 -13.06 17.15
CA ALA A 18 -3.50 -13.67 16.08
C ALA A 18 -3.13 -13.06 14.72
N LEU A 19 -2.98 -11.73 14.66
CA LEU A 19 -2.61 -10.99 13.45
C LEU A 19 -1.25 -11.40 12.87
N GLU A 20 -0.29 -11.87 13.68
CA GLU A 20 1.00 -12.39 13.18
C GLU A 20 0.84 -13.60 12.26
N THR A 21 -0.24 -14.38 12.43
CA THR A 21 -0.52 -15.58 11.62
C THR A 21 -1.39 -15.29 10.39
N VAL A 22 -1.95 -14.09 10.30
CA VAL A 22 -2.92 -13.70 9.25
C VAL A 22 -2.17 -13.18 8.02
N THR A 23 -2.54 -13.68 6.83
CA THR A 23 -1.95 -13.18 5.58
C THR A 23 -2.43 -11.77 5.26
N ILE A 24 -1.65 -11.01 4.48
CA ILE A 24 -2.08 -9.68 3.97
C ILE A 24 -3.41 -9.76 3.21
N GLY A 25 -3.67 -10.85 2.49
CA GLY A 25 -4.93 -11.05 1.79
C GLY A 25 -6.12 -11.19 2.75
N SER A 26 -5.95 -11.99 3.81
CA SER A 26 -6.94 -12.13 4.86
C SER A 26 -7.19 -10.81 5.62
N LEU A 27 -6.15 -10.00 5.84
CA LEU A 27 -6.29 -8.66 6.42
C LEU A 27 -7.10 -7.71 5.52
N ALA A 28 -6.82 -7.71 4.23
CA ALA A 28 -7.57 -6.89 3.26
C ALA A 28 -9.05 -7.28 3.24
N SER A 29 -9.35 -8.59 3.22
CA SER A 29 -10.72 -9.10 3.33
C SER A 29 -11.37 -8.73 4.65
N LEU A 30 -10.70 -8.94 5.79
CA LEU A 30 -11.23 -8.59 7.11
C LEU A 30 -11.60 -7.11 7.20
N TYR A 31 -10.72 -6.23 6.73
CA TYR A 31 -10.98 -4.79 6.76
C TYR A 31 -12.14 -4.39 5.84
N LYS A 32 -12.22 -4.99 4.64
CA LYS A 32 -13.29 -4.74 3.67
C LYS A 32 -14.65 -5.22 4.21
N GLU A 33 -14.73 -6.45 4.68
CA GLU A 33 -15.98 -7.08 5.14
C GLU A 33 -16.39 -6.64 6.55
N CYS A 34 -15.53 -5.90 7.27
CA CYS A 34 -15.89 -5.32 8.56
C CYS A 34 -17.08 -4.35 8.40
N THR A 35 -18.16 -4.64 9.12
CA THR A 35 -19.41 -3.84 9.10
C THR A 35 -19.31 -2.59 9.97
N ASP A 36 -18.38 -2.56 10.94
CA ASP A 36 -18.16 -1.39 11.78
C ASP A 36 -17.38 -0.30 11.06
N VAL A 37 -18.13 0.65 10.49
CA VAL A 37 -17.62 1.83 9.80
C VAL A 37 -16.80 2.73 10.74
N ILE A 38 -17.08 2.76 12.04
CA ILE A 38 -16.34 3.61 12.99
C ILE A 38 -14.93 3.07 13.14
N SER A 39 -14.77 1.77 13.38
CA SER A 39 -13.46 1.12 13.42
C SER A 39 -12.68 1.31 12.13
N LYS A 40 -13.32 1.14 10.97
CA LYS A 40 -12.65 1.36 9.67
C LYS A 40 -12.14 2.79 9.50
N LYS A 41 -12.96 3.78 9.89
CA LYS A 41 -12.54 5.19 9.90
C LYS A 41 -11.36 5.41 10.85
N ASN A 42 -11.36 4.78 12.02
CA ASN A 42 -10.28 4.93 13.00
C ASN A 42 -8.96 4.35 12.47
N VAL A 43 -8.99 3.17 11.85
CA VAL A 43 -7.82 2.57 11.19
C VAL A 43 -7.35 3.43 10.02
N ALA A 44 -8.24 3.93 9.16
CA ALA A 44 -7.84 4.82 8.07
C ALA A 44 -7.17 6.11 8.58
N ARG A 45 -7.73 6.69 9.66
CA ARG A 45 -7.17 7.88 10.31
C ARG A 45 -5.80 7.62 10.92
N SER A 46 -5.52 6.43 11.45
CA SER A 46 -4.18 6.10 11.96
C SER A 46 -3.12 6.12 10.86
N PHE A 47 -3.52 6.00 9.59
CA PHE A 47 -2.64 6.17 8.42
C PHE A 47 -2.66 7.58 7.82
N ASN A 48 -3.29 8.56 8.47
CA ASN A 48 -3.57 9.89 7.93
C ASN A 48 -4.40 9.85 6.63
N ILE A 49 -5.34 8.91 6.52
CA ILE A 49 -6.21 8.78 5.34
C ILE A 49 -7.61 9.28 5.72
N PRO A 50 -8.16 10.30 5.03
CA PRO A 50 -9.42 10.95 5.43
C PRO A 50 -10.66 10.08 5.20
N LYS A 51 -10.64 9.20 4.19
CA LYS A 51 -11.76 8.30 3.85
C LYS A 51 -11.33 6.85 3.93
N TYR A 52 -12.08 6.05 4.68
CA TYR A 52 -11.77 4.62 4.85
C TYR A 52 -11.80 3.83 3.54
N THR A 53 -12.62 4.26 2.57
CA THR A 53 -12.72 3.66 1.23
C THR A 53 -11.44 3.78 0.40
N TYR A 54 -10.60 4.80 0.65
CA TYR A 54 -9.28 4.88 0.05
C TYR A 54 -8.38 3.76 0.55
N LEU A 55 -8.38 3.52 1.87
CA LEU A 55 -7.60 2.44 2.46
C LEU A 55 -8.10 1.06 1.99
N GLU A 56 -9.41 0.85 1.87
CA GLU A 56 -9.98 -0.39 1.31
C GLU A 56 -9.46 -0.63 -0.12
N SER A 57 -9.56 0.39 -0.97
CA SER A 57 -9.09 0.33 -2.36
C SER A 57 -7.59 0.03 -2.43
N TRP A 58 -6.78 0.63 -1.54
CA TRP A 58 -5.34 0.40 -1.51
C TRP A 58 -4.98 -1.00 -1.00
N LEU A 59 -5.65 -1.50 0.05
CA LEU A 59 -5.44 -2.85 0.56
C LEU A 59 -5.75 -3.90 -0.51
N GLU A 60 -6.82 -3.71 -1.27
CA GLU A 60 -7.17 -4.63 -2.35
C GLU A 60 -6.16 -4.59 -3.51
N SER A 61 -5.76 -3.39 -3.94
CA SER A 61 -4.71 -3.24 -4.95
C SER A 61 -3.36 -3.82 -4.47
N MET A 62 -3.01 -3.68 -3.19
CA MET A 62 -1.80 -4.28 -2.59
C MET A 62 -1.86 -5.80 -2.59
N ARG A 63 -3.01 -6.39 -2.25
CA ARG A 63 -3.22 -7.85 -2.31
C ARG A 63 -2.92 -8.38 -3.71
N ILE A 64 -3.46 -7.74 -4.75
CA ILE A 64 -3.23 -8.12 -6.15
C ILE A 64 -1.76 -7.94 -6.54
N LEU A 65 -1.16 -6.80 -6.19
CA LEU A 65 0.24 -6.51 -6.49
C LEU A 65 1.19 -7.51 -5.82
N ARG A 66 1.00 -7.79 -4.52
CA ARG A 66 1.81 -8.76 -3.77
C ARG A 66 1.69 -10.15 -4.36
N ASN A 67 0.49 -10.57 -4.75
CA ASN A 67 0.29 -11.87 -5.39
C ASN A 67 1.00 -11.95 -6.73
N ALA A 68 0.96 -10.89 -7.54
CA ALA A 68 1.74 -10.83 -8.77
C ALA A 68 3.25 -10.99 -8.50
N CYS A 69 3.79 -10.35 -7.46
CA CYS A 69 5.19 -10.52 -7.06
C CYS A 69 5.50 -11.96 -6.63
N ALA A 70 4.63 -12.57 -5.81
CA ALA A 70 4.82 -13.93 -5.30
C ALA A 70 4.79 -15.00 -6.42
N HIS A 71 4.08 -14.72 -7.51
CA HIS A 71 4.06 -15.57 -8.71
C HIS A 71 5.11 -15.14 -9.76
N HIS A 72 6.10 -14.32 -9.38
CA HIS A 72 7.16 -13.81 -10.26
C HIS A 72 6.64 -13.16 -11.55
N ALA A 73 5.43 -12.61 -11.51
CA ALA A 73 4.84 -11.99 -12.68
C ALA A 73 5.53 -10.66 -12.99
N ARG A 74 5.71 -10.37 -14.27
CA ARG A 74 6.20 -9.07 -14.73
C ARG A 74 5.24 -7.96 -14.31
N LEU A 75 5.72 -7.02 -13.50
CA LEU A 75 4.95 -5.82 -13.09
C LEU A 75 5.01 -4.71 -14.13
N TRP A 76 6.09 -4.67 -14.90
CA TRP A 76 6.26 -3.73 -15.99
C TRP A 76 5.09 -3.81 -16.96
N ASN A 77 4.44 -2.67 -17.21
CA ASN A 77 3.30 -2.52 -18.12
C ASN A 77 2.07 -3.40 -17.76
N LYS A 78 2.07 -4.08 -16.62
CA LYS A 78 0.92 -4.83 -16.11
C LYS A 78 -0.18 -3.85 -15.72
N ARG A 79 -1.43 -4.19 -16.05
CA ARG A 79 -2.60 -3.48 -15.56
C ARG A 79 -3.05 -4.15 -14.27
N ILE A 80 -3.17 -3.36 -13.21
CA ILE A 80 -3.64 -3.77 -11.89
C ILE A 80 -4.95 -3.01 -11.63
N GLN A 81 -5.79 -3.51 -10.73
CA GLN A 81 -7.00 -2.80 -10.31
C GLN A 81 -6.67 -1.35 -9.93
N ILE A 82 -7.41 -0.42 -10.51
CA ILE A 82 -7.22 1.03 -10.33
C ILE A 82 -7.40 1.36 -8.84
N PRO A 83 -6.35 1.86 -8.16
CA PRO A 83 -6.47 2.35 -6.80
C PRO A 83 -7.18 3.71 -6.80
N SER A 84 -7.91 4.00 -5.73
CA SER A 84 -8.45 5.34 -5.49
C SER A 84 -7.31 6.33 -5.25
N ILE A 85 -7.22 7.40 -6.03
CA ILE A 85 -6.16 8.42 -5.89
C ILE A 85 -6.77 9.74 -5.41
N PRO A 86 -6.61 10.08 -4.11
CA PRO A 86 -7.09 11.35 -3.55
C PRO A 86 -6.42 12.56 -4.20
N ASP A 87 -7.13 13.68 -4.29
CA ASP A 87 -6.56 14.96 -4.73
C ASP A 87 -5.59 15.54 -3.69
N TYR A 88 -5.86 15.28 -2.42
CA TYR A 88 -5.10 15.80 -1.30
C TYR A 88 -5.03 14.76 -0.19
N LEU A 89 -3.87 14.70 0.46
CA LEU A 89 -3.65 13.96 1.70
C LEU A 89 -2.82 14.82 2.68
N PRO A 90 -2.97 14.62 3.99
CA PRO A 90 -2.27 15.40 5.01
C PRO A 90 -0.74 15.33 4.97
N LEU A 91 -0.15 14.18 4.61
CA LEU A 91 1.29 14.01 4.46
C LEU A 91 1.75 14.29 3.03
N SER A 92 3.07 14.20 2.78
CA SER A 92 3.62 14.40 1.44
C SER A 92 2.92 13.52 0.41
N TRP A 93 2.32 14.15 -0.60
CA TRP A 93 1.53 13.49 -1.62
C TRP A 93 1.86 14.03 -3.01
N ILE A 94 1.44 13.31 -4.03
CA ILE A 94 1.58 13.72 -5.42
C ILE A 94 0.54 14.79 -5.76
N ARG A 95 0.94 15.79 -6.55
CA ARG A 95 0.03 16.77 -7.14
C ARG A 95 -0.45 16.30 -8.51
N ASN A 96 0.45 15.79 -9.34
CA ASN A 96 0.10 15.30 -10.67
C ASN A 96 -0.32 13.83 -10.61
N LYS A 97 -1.60 13.57 -10.93
CA LYS A 97 -2.11 12.20 -11.02
C LYS A 97 -1.70 11.57 -12.34
N SER A 98 -1.40 10.28 -12.30
CA SER A 98 -1.17 9.49 -13.51
C SER A 98 -2.43 9.45 -14.38
N SER A 99 -2.28 9.60 -15.69
CA SER A 99 -3.33 9.27 -16.66
C SER A 99 -3.56 7.77 -16.82
N ARG A 100 -2.71 6.93 -16.20
CA ARG A 100 -2.75 5.46 -16.25
C ARG A 100 -2.67 4.87 -14.83
N PRO A 101 -3.69 5.11 -13.99
CA PRO A 101 -3.65 4.71 -12.59
C PRO A 101 -3.65 3.19 -12.38
N GLU A 102 -3.98 2.40 -13.41
CA GLU A 102 -3.86 0.94 -13.41
C GLU A 102 -2.40 0.45 -13.46
N LYS A 103 -1.44 1.34 -13.72
CA LYS A 103 -0.01 1.01 -13.81
C LYS A 103 0.68 1.12 -12.45
N ILE A 104 1.90 0.59 -12.39
CA ILE A 104 2.65 0.43 -11.15
C ILE A 104 2.91 1.76 -10.42
N TYR A 105 3.05 2.90 -11.13
CA TYR A 105 3.36 4.18 -10.50
C TYR A 105 2.33 4.59 -9.43
N SER A 106 1.03 4.57 -9.76
CA SER A 106 -0.03 4.90 -8.80
C SER A 106 -0.05 3.97 -7.59
N HIS A 107 0.41 2.74 -7.76
CA HIS A 107 0.53 1.77 -6.68
C HIS A 107 1.72 2.10 -5.76
N LEU A 108 2.86 2.44 -6.36
CA LEU A 108 4.04 2.91 -5.63
C LEU A 108 3.74 4.18 -4.84
N CYS A 109 2.91 5.09 -5.36
CA CYS A 109 2.56 6.33 -4.69
C CYS A 109 1.85 6.10 -3.34
N TYR A 110 0.76 5.32 -3.32
CA TYR A 110 0.07 5.10 -2.05
C TYR A 110 0.89 4.22 -1.09
N ILE A 111 1.72 3.30 -1.59
CA ILE A 111 2.64 2.51 -0.75
C ILE A 111 3.65 3.45 -0.07
N ALA A 112 4.28 4.35 -0.83
CA ALA A 112 5.20 5.34 -0.30
C ALA A 112 4.51 6.29 0.69
N TYR A 113 3.22 6.61 0.49
CA TYR A 113 2.44 7.38 1.45
C TYR A 113 2.22 6.64 2.77
N ILE A 114 1.73 5.40 2.73
CA ILE A 114 1.51 4.58 3.94
C ILE A 114 2.81 4.43 4.74
N GLN A 115 3.94 4.26 4.05
CA GLN A 115 5.26 4.15 4.69
C GLN A 115 5.66 5.37 5.51
N GLN A 116 5.22 6.59 5.14
CA GLN A 116 5.47 7.78 5.94
C GLN A 116 4.82 7.67 7.33
N THR A 117 3.63 7.08 7.40
CA THR A 117 2.91 6.92 8.67
C THR A 117 3.51 5.83 9.56
N LEU A 118 4.11 4.80 8.96
CA LEU A 118 4.72 3.70 9.70
C LEU A 118 6.00 4.11 10.47
N ARG A 119 6.56 5.30 10.20
CA ARG A 119 7.81 5.81 10.80
C ARG A 119 9.00 4.85 10.70
N VAL A 120 8.93 3.87 9.81
CA VAL A 120 10.03 2.96 9.48
C VAL A 120 10.84 3.60 8.36
N ALA A 121 12.16 3.68 8.53
CA ALA A 121 13.06 4.10 7.46
C ALA A 121 12.90 3.14 6.27
N SER A 122 12.19 3.59 5.23
CA SER A 122 11.94 2.78 4.05
C SER A 122 12.99 3.08 2.98
N PRO A 123 13.77 2.09 2.53
CA PRO A 123 14.67 2.27 1.41
C PRO A 123 13.93 2.39 0.06
N LEU A 124 12.59 2.25 0.02
CA LEU A 124 11.80 2.17 -1.21
C LEU A 124 12.07 3.34 -2.17
N LYS A 125 12.00 4.60 -1.69
CA LYS A 125 12.20 5.78 -2.54
C LYS A 125 13.59 5.75 -3.19
N LYS A 126 14.62 5.47 -2.38
CA LYS A 126 16.02 5.40 -2.83
C LYS A 126 16.21 4.24 -3.80
N GLN A 127 15.76 3.03 -3.45
CA GLN A 127 15.87 1.84 -4.30
C GLN A 127 15.14 2.00 -5.62
N LEU A 128 13.99 2.66 -5.64
CA LEU A 128 13.25 2.95 -6.87
C LEU A 128 14.06 3.89 -7.78
N LYS A 129 14.57 5.01 -7.23
CA LYS A 129 15.41 5.95 -7.98
C LYS A 129 16.67 5.28 -8.51
N ASP A 130 17.38 4.54 -7.65
CA ASP A 130 18.59 3.79 -8.02
C ASP A 130 18.30 2.75 -9.12
N LEU A 131 17.16 2.07 -9.06
CA LEU A 131 16.75 1.09 -10.06
C LEU A 131 16.46 1.75 -11.42
N LEU A 132 15.74 2.86 -11.43
CA LEU A 132 15.42 3.57 -12.68
C LEU A 132 16.68 4.22 -13.28
N ASN A 133 17.56 4.78 -12.45
CA ASN A 133 18.85 5.32 -12.88
C ASN A 133 19.78 4.26 -13.45
N ARG A 134 19.74 3.03 -12.91
CA ARG A 134 20.52 1.90 -13.45
C ARG A 134 20.07 1.49 -14.85
N TYR A 135 18.81 1.74 -15.20
CA TYR A 135 18.23 1.30 -16.46
C TYR A 135 17.53 2.47 -17.19
N PRO A 136 18.29 3.48 -17.68
CA PRO A 136 17.72 4.70 -18.26
C PRO A 136 16.96 4.47 -19.57
N ALA A 137 17.20 3.34 -20.26
CA ALA A 137 16.45 2.95 -21.45
C ALA A 137 14.97 2.62 -21.15
N ILE A 138 14.59 2.51 -19.87
CA ILE A 138 13.24 2.21 -19.45
C ILE A 138 12.33 3.42 -19.61
N CYS A 139 11.29 3.29 -20.44
CA CYS A 139 10.25 4.30 -20.56
C CYS A 139 9.32 4.31 -19.33
N THR A 140 9.57 5.21 -18.39
CA THR A 140 8.78 5.41 -17.17
C THR A 140 7.33 5.82 -17.46
N TYR A 141 7.07 6.52 -18.57
CA TYR A 141 5.73 6.85 -19.02
C TYR A 141 4.85 5.62 -19.27
N SER A 142 5.44 4.53 -19.80
CA SER A 142 4.73 3.24 -19.98
C SER A 142 4.37 2.57 -18.66
N MET A 143 5.05 2.92 -17.58
CA MET A 143 4.77 2.48 -16.21
C MET A 143 3.82 3.42 -15.45
N GLY A 144 3.29 4.45 -16.14
CA GLY A 144 2.33 5.41 -15.60
C GLY A 144 2.96 6.56 -14.81
N PHE A 145 4.28 6.72 -14.85
CA PHE A 145 4.94 7.85 -14.20
C PHE A 145 4.55 9.17 -14.89
N THR A 146 4.39 10.21 -14.09
CA THR A 146 4.15 11.57 -14.57
C THR A 146 5.48 12.26 -14.92
N PRO A 147 5.46 13.28 -15.80
CA PRO A 147 6.60 14.16 -15.98
C PRO A 147 7.03 14.76 -14.63
N ASN A 148 8.34 14.87 -14.40
CA ASN A 148 8.93 15.42 -13.16
C ASN A 148 8.46 14.74 -11.86
N TRP A 149 8.04 13.47 -11.91
CA TRP A 149 7.58 12.73 -10.73
C TRP A 149 8.58 12.76 -9.56
N GLU A 150 9.89 12.81 -9.83
CA GLU A 150 10.93 12.88 -8.80
C GLU A 150 10.91 14.16 -7.97
N GLN A 151 10.30 15.22 -8.50
CA GLN A 151 10.16 16.53 -7.86
C GLN A 151 8.85 16.66 -7.05
N GLU A 152 7.96 15.68 -7.14
CA GLU A 152 6.74 15.65 -6.34
C GLU A 152 7.09 15.52 -4.85
N ALA A 153 6.34 16.17 -3.97
CA ALA A 153 6.59 16.16 -2.52
C ALA A 153 6.69 14.74 -1.94
N LEU A 154 5.92 13.79 -2.50
CA LEU A 154 6.00 12.38 -2.11
C LEU A 154 7.37 11.75 -2.40
N TRP A 155 8.07 12.19 -3.45
CA TRP A 155 9.29 11.56 -3.96
C TRP A 155 10.57 12.34 -3.62
N LEU A 156 10.45 13.56 -3.09
CA LEU A 156 11.54 14.25 -2.38
C LEU A 156 11.97 13.44 -1.13
#